data_AF-A0AAV4IYW7-F1
#
_entry.id   AF-A0AAV4IYW7-F1
#
_cell.length_a   1.000
_cell.length_b   1.000
_cell.length_c   1.000
_cell.angle_alpha   90.00
_cell.angle_beta   90.00
_cell.angle_gamma   90.00
#
_symmetry.space_group_name_H-M   'P 1'
#
loop_
_entity.id
_entity.type
_entity.pdbx_description
1 polymer ?
#
loop_
_entity_poly.entity_id
_entity_poly.type
_entity_poly.pdbx_seq_one_letter_code
_entity_poly.pdbx_strand_id
1 'polypeptide(L)'
;MDDLDEYCSQVQDAFTNTSEQILGYRKTAKKSWNRVETWKLIEERKRLQQGLLSSQGEQRIAAITAYRAKNKLFKTAARNDKKTYLEDKASEAQEAAFRGDTQTLYRITRDLTRINSSQPSTVKDEHGKLITKLEDQCKRWANHFKTILNRPDPEKPAYIEEKG
;
A
#
# COMPACT_ATOMS: atom_id res chain seq x y z
N MET A 1 9.70 9.77 -34.30
CA MET A 1 8.90 8.90 -33.41
C MET A 1 9.26 9.16 -31.95
N ASP A 2 10.41 9.81 -31.69
CA ASP A 2 10.96 10.11 -30.36
C ASP A 2 10.29 11.29 -29.62
N ASP A 3 9.64 12.21 -30.34
CA ASP A 3 9.02 13.42 -29.79
C ASP A 3 7.85 13.14 -28.82
N LEU A 4 7.11 12.05 -29.05
CA LEU A 4 5.95 11.70 -28.22
C LEU A 4 6.35 11.06 -26.89
N ASP A 5 7.41 10.26 -26.88
CA ASP A 5 7.93 9.62 -25.66
C ASP A 5 8.61 10.65 -24.75
N GLU A 6 9.29 11.63 -25.34
CA GLU A 6 9.93 12.72 -24.59
C GLU A 6 8.88 13.67 -23.96
N TYR A 7 7.80 13.99 -24.69
CA TYR A 7 6.68 14.75 -24.14
C TYR A 7 5.96 13.99 -23.02
N CYS A 8 5.72 12.69 -23.20
CA CYS A 8 5.07 11.85 -22.19
C CYS A 8 5.91 11.78 -20.89
N SER A 9 7.22 11.70 -21.03
CA SER A 9 8.16 11.71 -19.90
C SER A 9 8.14 13.04 -19.14
N GLN A 10 8.14 14.18 -19.85
CA GLN A 10 8.05 15.50 -19.22
C GLN A 10 6.73 15.69 -18.44
N VAL A 11 5.61 15.24 -18.99
CA VAL A 11 4.31 15.31 -18.30
C VAL A 11 4.31 14.43 -17.04
N GLN A 12 4.89 13.23 -17.12
CA GLN A 12 5.01 12.34 -15.98
C GLN A 12 5.89 12.94 -14.87
N ASP A 13 7.02 13.54 -15.22
CA ASP A 13 7.94 14.18 -14.27
C ASP A 13 7.30 15.40 -13.61
N ALA A 14 6.63 16.24 -14.38
CA ALA A 14 5.89 17.40 -13.85
C ALA A 14 4.78 16.97 -12.89
N PHE A 15 4.03 15.93 -13.24
CA PHE A 15 2.98 15.38 -12.38
C PHE A 15 3.55 14.77 -11.09
N THR A 16 4.64 14.01 -11.20
CA THR A 16 5.29 13.35 -10.05
C THR A 16 5.89 14.37 -9.10
N ASN A 17 6.66 15.35 -9.61
CA ASN A 17 7.25 16.41 -8.79
C ASN A 17 6.18 17.26 -8.09
N THR A 18 5.12 17.64 -8.81
CA THR A 18 4.02 18.42 -8.22
C THR A 18 3.27 17.60 -7.16
N SER A 19 3.05 16.30 -7.41
CA SER A 19 2.41 15.39 -6.46
C SER A 19 3.26 15.18 -5.21
N GLU A 20 4.57 15.02 -5.36
CA GLU A 20 5.50 14.89 -4.22
C GLU A 20 5.56 16.18 -3.39
N GLN A 21 5.54 17.34 -4.04
CA GLN A 21 5.57 18.64 -3.33
C GLN A 21 4.26 18.93 -2.59
N ILE A 22 3.10 18.64 -3.20
CA ILE A 22 1.79 18.96 -2.62
C ILE A 22 1.31 17.87 -1.66
N LEU A 23 1.36 16.61 -2.08
CA LEU A 23 0.80 15.48 -1.32
C LEU A 23 1.84 14.83 -0.40
N GLY A 24 3.12 14.89 -0.78
CA GLY A 24 4.19 14.15 -0.11
C GLY A 24 4.01 12.64 -0.19
N TYR A 25 4.93 11.90 0.40
CA TYR A 25 4.79 10.45 0.51
C TYR A 25 3.75 10.07 1.56
N ARG A 26 2.88 9.13 1.21
CA ARG A 26 1.92 8.53 2.15
C ARG A 26 2.67 7.96 3.34
N LYS A 27 2.54 8.63 4.49
CA LYS A 27 3.06 8.11 5.76
C LYS A 27 2.26 6.85 6.10
N THR A 28 2.95 5.73 6.22
CA THR A 28 2.32 4.52 6.74
C THR A 28 1.95 4.78 8.20
N ALA A 29 0.66 4.63 8.52
CA ALA A 29 0.22 4.71 9.90
C ALA A 29 1.03 3.69 10.71
N LYS A 30 1.67 4.15 11.78
CA LYS A 30 2.32 3.25 12.73
C LYS A 30 1.28 2.25 13.20
N LYS A 31 1.62 0.96 13.16
CA LYS A 31 0.74 -0.08 13.71
C LYS A 31 0.50 0.25 15.18
N SER A 32 -0.76 0.53 15.53
CA SER A 32 -1.16 0.99 16.86
C SER A 32 -0.83 0.01 17.99
N TRP A 33 -0.63 -1.27 17.64
CA TRP A 33 -0.28 -2.32 18.60
C TRP A 33 1.20 -2.43 18.96
N ASN A 34 2.10 -1.77 18.22
CA ASN A 34 3.53 -1.79 18.56
C ASN A 34 3.78 -0.88 19.77
N ARG A 35 4.38 -1.41 20.83
CA ARG A 35 4.78 -0.64 22.00
C ARG A 35 5.94 0.30 21.67
N VAL A 36 6.08 1.36 22.48
CA VAL A 36 7.15 2.37 22.34
C VAL A 36 8.53 1.71 22.35
N GLU A 37 8.75 0.70 23.20
CA GLU A 37 10.01 -0.05 23.27
C GLU A 37 10.33 -0.82 21.97
N THR A 38 9.33 -1.41 21.31
CA THR A 38 9.51 -2.07 20.01
C THR A 38 9.86 -1.06 18.92
N TRP A 39 9.33 0.18 18.99
CA TRP A 39 9.73 1.26 18.10
C TRP A 39 11.19 1.69 18.32
N LYS A 40 11.68 1.76 19.56
CA LYS A 40 13.10 2.02 19.84
C LYS A 40 13.99 0.93 19.22
N LEU A 41 13.61 -0.34 19.33
CA LEU A 41 14.33 -1.45 18.70
C LEU A 41 14.36 -1.36 17.17
N ILE A 42 13.29 -0.87 16.54
CA ILE A 42 13.26 -0.61 15.09
C ILE A 42 14.27 0.48 14.71
N GLU A 43 14.35 1.55 15.49
CA GLU A 43 15.24 2.67 15.21
C GLU A 43 16.72 2.26 15.39
N GLU A 44 17.03 1.55 16.48
CA GLU A 44 18.36 0.98 16.69
C GLU A 44 18.77 0.01 15.57
N ARG A 45 17.83 -0.83 15.13
CA ARG A 45 18.06 -1.74 14.00
C ARG A 45 18.37 -0.97 12.71
N LYS A 46 17.64 0.12 12.43
CA LYS A 46 17.89 0.98 11.26
C LYS A 46 19.26 1.64 11.32
N ARG A 47 19.64 2.17 12.49
CA ARG A 47 20.97 2.77 12.69
C ARG A 47 22.09 1.77 12.43
N LEU A 48 21.96 0.54 12.95
CA LEU A 48 22.91 -0.54 12.68
C LEU A 48 22.90 -0.99 11.23
N GLN A 49 21.76 -0.95 10.55
CA GLN A 49 21.67 -1.25 9.12
C GLN A 49 22.42 -0.21 8.28
N GLN A 50 22.30 1.08 8.61
CA GLN A 50 23.08 2.14 7.97
C GLN A 50 24.58 1.96 8.22
N GLY A 51 24.97 1.72 9.48
CA GLY A 51 26.38 1.44 9.80
C GLY A 51 26.93 0.21 9.08
N LEU A 52 26.12 -0.83 8.88
CA LEU A 52 26.50 -2.02 8.11
C LEU A 52 26.73 -1.71 6.63
N LEU A 53 25.88 -0.88 6.02
CA LEU A 53 26.01 -0.47 4.62
C LEU A 53 27.31 0.32 4.38
N SER A 54 27.71 1.15 5.35
CA SER A 54 28.95 1.93 5.28
C SER A 54 30.22 1.15 5.66
N SER A 55 30.08 0.00 6.33
CA SER A 55 31.22 -0.80 6.81
C SER A 55 31.84 -1.71 5.74
N GLN A 56 33.18 -1.80 5.73
CA GLN A 56 33.95 -2.72 4.88
C GLN A 56 35.01 -3.50 5.68
N GLY A 57 35.52 -4.58 5.10
CA GLY A 57 36.56 -5.42 5.72
C GLY A 57 36.12 -6.10 7.02
N GLU A 58 37.03 -6.20 7.99
CA GLU A 58 36.80 -6.89 9.28
C GLU A 58 35.70 -6.25 10.13
N GLN A 59 35.57 -4.92 10.08
CA GLN A 59 34.52 -4.19 10.81
C GLN A 59 33.10 -4.60 10.38
N ARG A 60 32.95 -5.10 9.14
CA ARG A 60 31.68 -5.60 8.63
C ARG A 60 31.18 -6.83 9.39
N ILE A 61 32.08 -7.70 9.86
CA ILE A 61 31.70 -8.93 10.60
C ILE A 61 31.07 -8.55 11.95
N ALA A 62 31.68 -7.61 12.66
CA ALA A 62 31.13 -7.08 13.91
C ALA A 62 29.79 -6.36 13.67
N ALA A 63 29.68 -5.54 12.63
CA ALA A 63 28.45 -4.84 12.27
C ALA A 63 27.30 -5.81 11.91
N ILE A 64 27.58 -6.89 11.17
CA ILE A 64 26.61 -7.95 10.86
C ILE A 64 26.12 -8.60 12.15
N THR A 65 27.03 -8.91 13.08
CA THR A 65 26.70 -9.58 14.34
C THR A 65 25.81 -8.70 15.22
N ALA A 66 26.16 -7.42 15.37
CA ALA A 66 25.35 -6.44 16.08
C ALA A 66 23.96 -6.26 15.46
N TYR A 67 23.88 -6.15 14.13
CA TYR A 67 22.60 -6.05 13.41
C TYR A 67 21.75 -7.30 13.61
N ARG A 68 22.34 -8.50 13.51
CA ARG A 68 21.62 -9.78 13.72
C ARG A 68 21.06 -9.89 15.14
N ALA A 69 21.85 -9.54 16.14
CA ALA A 69 21.41 -9.55 17.54
C ALA A 69 20.21 -8.62 17.77
N LYS A 70 20.30 -7.36 17.31
CA LYS A 70 19.19 -6.40 17.44
C LYS A 70 17.97 -6.78 16.60
N ASN A 71 18.15 -7.31 15.40
CA ASN A 71 17.05 -7.81 14.57
C ASN A 71 16.32 -8.98 15.23
N LYS A 72 17.04 -9.88 15.92
CA LYS A 72 16.44 -10.97 16.71
C LYS A 72 15.58 -10.41 17.85
N LEU A 73 16.10 -9.46 18.63
CA LEU A 73 15.35 -8.81 19.71
C LEU A 73 14.10 -8.09 19.20
N PHE A 74 14.23 -7.31 18.13
CA PHE A 74 13.11 -6.66 17.46
C PHE A 74 12.03 -7.67 17.04
N LYS A 75 12.41 -8.76 16.36
CA LYS A 75 11.44 -9.79 15.93
C LYS A 75 10.72 -10.44 17.09
N THR A 76 11.42 -10.70 18.20
CA THR A 76 10.80 -11.25 19.41
C THR A 76 9.84 -10.24 20.05
N ALA A 77 10.25 -8.99 20.23
CA ALA A 77 9.42 -7.93 20.80
C ALA A 77 8.15 -7.69 19.95
N ALA A 78 8.29 -7.58 18.63
CA ALA A 78 7.16 -7.39 17.73
C ALA A 78 6.18 -8.56 17.73
N ARG A 79 6.66 -9.80 17.94
CA ARG A 79 5.77 -10.96 18.10
C ARG A 79 5.00 -10.90 19.42
N ASN A 80 5.67 -10.54 20.50
CA ASN A 80 5.04 -10.41 21.82
C ASN A 80 4.01 -9.29 21.83
N ASP A 81 4.34 -8.11 21.30
CA ASP A 81 3.41 -6.98 21.18
C ASP A 81 2.15 -7.37 20.38
N LYS A 82 2.34 -8.07 19.25
CA LYS A 82 1.22 -8.57 18.45
C LYS A 82 0.38 -9.57 19.24
N LYS A 83 1.01 -10.49 19.97
CA LYS A 83 0.33 -11.49 20.79
C LYS A 83 -0.53 -10.81 21.85
N THR A 84 0.04 -9.88 22.62
CA THR A 84 -0.70 -9.14 23.66
C THR A 84 -1.87 -8.37 23.08
N TYR A 85 -1.67 -7.67 21.96
CA TYR A 85 -2.77 -6.97 21.29
C TYR A 85 -3.91 -7.91 20.87
N LEU A 86 -3.59 -9.10 20.36
CA LEU A 86 -4.60 -10.09 19.99
C LEU A 86 -5.32 -10.66 21.23
N GLU A 87 -4.61 -10.89 22.33
CA GLU A 87 -5.19 -11.33 23.61
C GLU A 87 -6.13 -10.28 24.20
N ASP A 88 -5.73 -9.00 24.17
CA ASP A 88 -6.58 -7.88 24.62
C ASP A 88 -7.85 -7.79 23.77
N LYS A 89 -7.72 -7.92 22.44
CA LYS A 89 -8.88 -7.92 21.52
C LYS A 89 -9.79 -9.13 21.70
N ALA A 90 -9.23 -10.31 21.98
CA ALA A 90 -10.01 -11.50 22.27
C ALA A 90 -10.81 -11.34 23.58
N SER A 91 -10.18 -10.73 24.60
CA SER A 91 -10.83 -10.45 25.88
C SER A 91 -11.97 -9.43 25.72
N GLU A 92 -11.74 -8.34 24.97
CA GLU A 92 -12.77 -7.34 24.65
C GLU A 92 -13.96 -7.97 23.90
N ALA A 93 -13.68 -8.88 22.96
CA ALA A 93 -14.71 -9.62 22.24
C ALA A 93 -15.52 -10.56 23.16
N GLN A 94 -14.85 -11.26 24.08
CA GLN A 94 -15.50 -12.14 25.05
C GLN A 94 -16.43 -11.36 25.98
N GLU A 95 -15.99 -10.21 26.48
CA GLU A 95 -16.84 -9.34 27.32
C GLU A 95 -18.03 -8.77 26.54
N ALA A 96 -17.83 -8.39 25.28
CA ALA A 96 -18.92 -7.91 24.43
C ALA A 96 -19.97 -9.01 24.21
N ALA A 97 -19.53 -10.25 23.95
CA ALA A 97 -20.42 -11.39 23.84
C ALA A 97 -21.20 -11.65 25.14
N PHE A 98 -20.53 -11.58 26.30
CA PHE A 98 -21.17 -11.75 27.60
C PHE A 98 -22.23 -10.68 27.88
N ARG A 99 -21.98 -9.43 27.48
CA ARG A 99 -22.92 -8.30 27.62
C ARG A 99 -24.03 -8.28 26.57
N GLY A 100 -23.98 -9.15 25.55
CA GLY A 100 -24.89 -9.11 24.41
C GLY A 100 -24.64 -7.92 23.46
N ASP A 101 -23.47 -7.27 23.53
CA ASP A 101 -23.07 -6.19 22.62
C ASP A 101 -22.57 -6.78 21.29
N THR A 102 -23.52 -7.12 20.42
CA THR A 102 -23.27 -7.69 19.10
C THR A 102 -22.54 -6.73 18.16
N GLN A 103 -22.72 -5.42 18.33
CA GLN A 103 -22.08 -4.40 17.51
C GLN A 103 -20.57 -4.35 17.77
N THR A 104 -20.16 -4.31 19.04
CA THR A 104 -18.75 -4.32 19.42
C THR A 104 -18.09 -5.65 19.05
N LEU A 105 -18.77 -6.78 19.28
CA LEU A 105 -18.29 -8.10 18.87
C LEU A 105 -18.01 -8.14 17.36
N TYR A 106 -18.98 -7.74 16.54
CA TYR A 106 -18.83 -7.68 15.08
C TYR A 106 -17.67 -6.78 14.65
N ARG A 107 -17.55 -5.58 15.24
CA ARG A 107 -16.44 -4.65 14.95
C ARG A 107 -15.08 -5.28 15.22
N ILE A 108 -14.90 -5.91 16.38
CA ILE A 108 -13.63 -6.55 16.76
C ILE A 108 -13.33 -7.73 15.84
N THR A 109 -14.30 -8.59 15.57
CA THR A 109 -14.14 -9.71 14.63
C THR A 109 -13.76 -9.20 13.24
N ARG A 110 -14.39 -8.12 12.76
CA ARG A 110 -14.05 -7.51 11.47
C ARG A 110 -12.64 -6.94 11.46
N ASP A 111 -12.21 -6.28 12.54
CA ASP A 111 -10.86 -5.71 12.64
C ASP A 111 -9.77 -6.80 12.69
N LEU A 112 -10.05 -7.95 13.30
CA LEU A 112 -9.16 -9.11 13.35
C LEU A 112 -9.13 -9.89 12.03
N THR A 113 -10.28 -10.04 11.37
CA THR A 113 -10.45 -10.80 10.13
C THR A 113 -10.23 -9.99 8.86
N ARG A 114 -9.84 -8.70 8.97
CA ARG A 114 -9.40 -7.83 7.87
C ARG A 114 -8.06 -8.30 7.27
N ILE A 115 -8.02 -9.57 6.85
CA ILE A 115 -7.15 -10.08 5.82
C ILE A 115 -7.56 -9.31 4.57
N ASN A 116 -6.69 -8.39 4.15
CA ASN A 116 -6.93 -7.52 3.01
C ASN A 116 -7.06 -8.35 1.73
N SER A 117 -8.26 -8.84 1.41
CA SER A 117 -8.61 -9.26 0.05
C SER A 117 -8.90 -8.02 -0.80
N SER A 118 -8.02 -7.04 -0.76
CA SER A 118 -7.98 -6.06 -1.84
C SER A 118 -7.33 -6.81 -2.99
N GLN A 119 -8.13 -7.44 -3.84
CA GLN A 119 -7.66 -7.79 -5.17
C GLN A 119 -7.12 -6.47 -5.76
N PRO A 120 -5.83 -6.36 -6.11
CA PRO A 120 -5.37 -5.18 -6.81
C PRO A 120 -6.25 -5.02 -8.04
N SER A 121 -6.75 -3.81 -8.29
CA SER A 121 -7.47 -3.44 -9.50
C SER A 121 -6.58 -3.75 -10.69
N THR A 122 -6.68 -4.98 -11.18
CA THR A 122 -5.77 -5.55 -12.17
C THR A 122 -6.42 -5.36 -13.51
N VAL A 123 -5.69 -4.72 -14.42
CA VAL A 123 -6.18 -4.46 -15.78
C VAL A 123 -6.26 -5.81 -16.48
N LYS A 124 -7.48 -6.14 -16.93
CA LYS A 124 -7.76 -7.36 -17.69
C LYS A 124 -7.81 -7.05 -19.18
N ASP A 125 -7.38 -8.00 -19.98
CA ASP A 125 -7.62 -7.98 -21.42
C ASP A 125 -9.12 -8.20 -21.73
N GLU A 126 -9.46 -8.14 -23.02
CA GLU A 126 -10.83 -8.35 -23.49
C GLU A 126 -11.39 -9.76 -23.21
N HIS A 127 -10.50 -10.73 -22.96
CA HIS A 127 -10.85 -12.10 -22.61
C HIS A 127 -10.82 -12.36 -21.09
N GLY A 128 -10.65 -11.30 -20.29
CA GLY A 128 -10.65 -11.38 -18.82
C GLY A 128 -9.35 -11.90 -18.20
N LYS A 129 -8.28 -12.09 -18.98
CA LYS A 129 -6.97 -12.50 -18.49
C LYS A 129 -6.18 -11.29 -17.98
N LEU A 130 -5.41 -11.52 -16.92
CA LEU A 130 -4.63 -10.49 -16.25
C LEU A 130 -3.48 -9.99 -17.13
N ILE A 131 -3.36 -8.68 -17.30
CA ILE A 131 -2.22 -8.06 -17.99
C ILE A 131 -1.17 -7.66 -16.96
N THR A 132 0.00 -8.31 -17.00
CA THR A 132 1.10 -8.09 -16.05
C THR A 132 2.18 -7.13 -16.54
N LYS A 133 2.28 -6.89 -17.85
CA LYS A 133 3.28 -6.00 -18.46
C LYS A 133 2.74 -4.58 -18.63
N LEU A 134 3.57 -3.58 -18.34
CA LEU A 134 3.17 -2.17 -18.38
C LEU A 134 2.81 -1.70 -19.81
N GLU A 135 3.59 -2.07 -20.81
CA GLU A 135 3.32 -1.74 -22.22
C GLU A 135 1.95 -2.26 -22.68
N ASP A 136 1.59 -3.48 -22.27
CA ASP A 136 0.33 -4.11 -22.64
C ASP A 136 -0.86 -3.46 -21.91
N GLN A 137 -0.65 -2.97 -20.68
CA GLN A 137 -1.64 -2.16 -19.99
C GLN A 137 -1.88 -0.83 -20.71
N CYS A 138 -0.82 -0.12 -21.12
CA CYS A 138 -0.94 1.13 -21.87
C CYS A 138 -1.68 0.91 -23.21
N LYS A 139 -1.37 -0.17 -23.94
CA LYS A 139 -2.09 -0.53 -25.17
C LYS A 139 -3.57 -0.84 -24.89
N ARG A 140 -3.86 -1.56 -23.80
CA ARG A 140 -5.25 -1.87 -23.41
C ARG A 140 -6.05 -0.61 -23.11
N TRP A 141 -5.48 0.34 -22.38
CA TRP A 141 -6.09 1.63 -22.09
C TRP A 141 -6.28 2.46 -23.36
N ALA A 142 -5.26 2.56 -24.22
CA ALA A 142 -5.35 3.28 -25.48
C ALA A 142 -6.48 2.72 -26.38
N ASN A 143 -6.61 1.40 -26.47
CA ASN A 143 -7.68 0.76 -27.24
C ASN A 143 -9.07 1.00 -26.62
N HIS A 144 -9.18 0.94 -25.29
CA HIS A 144 -10.45 1.22 -24.60
C HIS A 144 -10.91 2.67 -24.81
N PHE A 145 -10.01 3.64 -24.73
CA PHE A 145 -10.37 5.04 -24.98
C PHE A 145 -10.64 5.31 -26.46
N LYS A 146 -9.94 4.66 -27.39
CA LYS A 146 -10.24 4.78 -28.82
C LYS A 146 -11.65 4.32 -29.17
N THR A 147 -12.17 3.26 -28.53
CA THR A 147 -13.53 2.77 -28.80
C THR A 147 -14.61 3.60 -28.12
N ILE A 148 -14.31 4.20 -26.96
CA ILE A 148 -15.25 5.07 -26.25
C ILE A 148 -15.33 6.46 -26.87
N LEU A 149 -14.18 7.06 -27.22
CA LEU A 149 -14.10 8.46 -27.63
C LEU A 149 -14.31 8.70 -29.13
N ASN A 150 -14.18 7.67 -29.97
CA ASN A 150 -14.40 7.78 -31.43
C ASN A 150 -15.69 7.10 -31.88
N ARG A 151 -16.79 7.30 -31.15
CA ARG A 151 -18.11 6.86 -31.64
C ARG A 151 -18.60 7.82 -32.73
N PRO A 152 -19.18 7.31 -33.83
CA PRO A 152 -19.81 8.19 -34.82
C PRO A 152 -20.96 8.96 -34.18
N ASP A 153 -21.26 10.14 -34.73
CA ASP A 153 -22.37 10.96 -34.25
C ASP A 153 -23.67 10.15 -34.25
N PRO A 154 -24.48 10.23 -33.19
CA PRO A 154 -25.70 9.45 -33.09
C PRO A 154 -26.66 9.80 -34.24
N GLU A 155 -27.23 8.78 -34.88
CA GLU A 155 -28.16 8.94 -36.03
C GLU A 155 -29.41 9.78 -35.69
N LYS A 156 -29.74 9.91 -34.40
CA LYS A 156 -30.80 10.77 -33.92
C LYS A 156 -30.17 11.95 -33.17
N PRO A 157 -30.42 13.20 -33.60
CA PRO A 157 -29.97 14.35 -32.82
C PRO A 157 -30.58 14.28 -31.43
N ALA A 158 -29.76 14.54 -30.40
CA ALA A 158 -30.25 14.63 -29.04
C ALA A 158 -31.28 15.77 -28.99
N TYR A 159 -32.53 15.46 -28.66
CA TYR A 159 -33.55 16.47 -28.42
C TYR A 159 -33.17 17.22 -27.14
N ILE A 160 -32.70 18.44 -27.30
CA ILE A 160 -32.42 19.36 -26.20
C ILE A 160 -33.65 20.27 -26.10
N GLU A 161 -34.48 20.08 -25.07
CA GLU A 161 -35.50 21.08 -24.72
C GLU A 161 -34.78 22.35 -24.28
N GLU A 162 -34.72 23.35 -25.16
CA GLU A 162 -34.41 24.71 -24.76
C GLU A 162 -35.54 25.21 -23.86
N LYS A 163 -35.30 25.19 -22.55
CA LYS A 163 -36.11 25.95 -21.60
C LYS A 163 -35.80 27.44 -21.79
N GLY A 164 -36.78 28.17 -22.33
CA GLY A 164 -36.86 29.62 -22.26
C GLY A 164 -37.12 30.15 -20.86
#